data_AF-A0A316UWZ0-F1
#
_entry.id   AF-A0A316UWZ0-F1
#
_cell.length_a   1.000
_cell.length_b   1.000
_cell.length_c   1.000
_cell.angle_alpha   90.00
_cell.angle_beta   90.00
_cell.angle_gamma   90.00
#
_symmetry.space_group_name_H-M   'P 1'
#
loop_
_entity.id
_entity.type
_entity.pdbx_description
1 polymer ?
#
loop_
_entity_poly.entity_id
_entity_poly.type
_entity_poly.pdbx_seq_one_letter_code
_entity_poly.pdbx_strand_id
1 'polypeptide(L)'
;MATKAREGEASSSSSSSSAPAYPDRTFDTIVLPTDSDLVTFSDPSSSNEPLRRARLAAAGPTTTSSLREASSALRQDLPVAFPTETVYGLSANALSSSACKAIFAAKGRPQDNPLIVHVCDLEMAEEIVAEGWVPPPCYEELMRRFWPGGITFLMPAARPGVTYSDQSSSSSWFQGKGTSPLPLLVTSNHPLVGIRMPSHPLARALIAHSRLPLAAPSANASGRPSPTTAQHVLHDLKGRIPYVLGGGASSQGVESTVVDGVTEPGELRVLRPGAVSPEEIEECLSGLSGEGAVRLRVYGRDMVRQEAFEAAPTTPGMKYRHYSPTAPVVVFVPSKEARYAKAAANGGSSSIAGWSQALSKEVQALVAAKPDLLDGKASVHVGLMLLTDSALAQAMFAPEEAEMAAATGPAFPLSLDDGSQAHILIQPFSLGRLSQPHLPARRLFSGLRSLDEGGVNLIVVEAVEEKGIGLAVMNRVGKAAGGTVAVSV
;
A
#
# COMPACT_ATOMS: atom_id res chain seq x y z
N MET A 1 -24.09 54.67 26.64
CA MET A 1 -23.17 55.76 26.98
C MET A 1 -22.27 55.30 28.11
N ALA A 2 -21.02 54.95 27.82
CA ALA A 2 -19.94 54.89 28.80
C ALA A 2 -18.62 54.71 28.06
N THR A 3 -17.86 55.80 28.04
CA THR A 3 -16.48 55.96 27.60
C THR A 3 -15.54 55.09 28.44
N LYS A 4 -14.57 54.42 27.82
CA LYS A 4 -13.32 54.00 28.47
C LYS A 4 -12.13 54.28 27.58
N ALA A 5 -11.11 54.81 28.24
CA ALA A 5 -9.92 55.45 27.70
C ALA A 5 -8.87 54.45 27.19
N ARG A 6 -7.95 55.05 26.42
CA ARG A 6 -6.78 54.52 25.73
C ARG A 6 -5.55 54.37 26.65
N GLU A 7 -4.49 53.83 26.02
CA GLU A 7 -3.05 53.76 26.40
C GLU A 7 -2.63 52.42 27.04
N GLY A 8 -1.60 51.71 26.59
CA GLY A 8 -0.61 51.93 25.54
C GLY A 8 0.38 50.74 25.47
N GLU A 9 0.89 50.52 24.26
CA GLU A 9 1.96 49.65 23.75
C GLU A 9 2.90 48.87 24.69
N ALA A 10 3.16 47.60 24.32
CA ALA A 10 4.52 47.11 24.06
C ALA A 10 4.48 45.84 23.18
N SER A 11 4.80 46.02 21.90
CA SER A 11 5.07 44.96 20.93
C SER A 11 6.44 44.35 21.18
N SER A 12 6.52 43.04 21.38
CA SER A 12 7.76 42.27 21.16
C SER A 12 7.47 41.13 20.20
N SER A 13 7.69 41.41 18.92
CA SER A 13 7.76 40.43 17.83
C SER A 13 9.00 39.56 18.01
N SER A 14 8.84 38.34 18.51
CA SER A 14 9.83 37.28 18.32
C SER A 14 9.49 36.53 17.03
N SER A 15 10.27 36.82 15.99
CA SER A 15 10.30 36.09 14.72
C SER A 15 10.52 34.60 14.96
N SER A 16 9.48 33.78 14.82
CA SER A 16 9.64 32.35 14.65
C SER A 16 10.13 32.10 13.22
N SER A 17 11.37 31.63 13.12
CA SER A 17 11.99 31.23 11.86
C SER A 17 11.11 30.17 11.19
N SER A 18 10.54 30.52 10.03
CA SER A 18 9.90 29.56 9.14
C SER A 18 10.96 28.53 8.71
N ALA A 19 10.83 27.29 9.16
CA ALA A 19 11.57 26.18 8.59
C ALA A 19 11.36 26.21 7.06
N PRO A 20 12.42 26.06 6.24
CA PRO A 20 12.27 26.14 4.80
C PRO A 20 11.23 25.12 4.34
N ALA A 21 10.24 25.59 3.58
CA ALA A 21 9.29 24.73 2.90
C ALA A 21 10.07 23.69 2.09
N TYR A 22 9.65 22.42 2.15
CA TYR A 22 10.29 21.36 1.39
C TYR A 22 10.41 21.79 -0.08
N PRO A 23 11.62 21.88 -0.63
CA PRO A 23 11.82 22.48 -1.93
C PRO A 23 11.19 21.60 -3.01
N ASP A 24 10.34 22.17 -3.87
CA ASP A 24 9.76 21.42 -4.99
C ASP A 24 10.84 21.20 -6.06
N ARG A 25 11.11 19.92 -6.36
CA ARG A 25 11.97 19.45 -7.46
C ARG A 25 13.42 19.96 -7.49
N THR A 26 14.13 19.97 -6.36
CA THR A 26 15.53 20.43 -6.30
C THR A 26 16.59 19.33 -6.24
N PHE A 27 16.20 18.06 -6.19
CA PHE A 27 17.15 16.96 -6.11
C PHE A 27 17.47 16.40 -7.49
N ASP A 28 18.73 16.06 -7.74
CA ASP A 28 19.05 15.07 -8.78
C ASP A 28 18.84 13.69 -8.17
N THR A 29 17.67 13.09 -8.44
CA THR A 29 17.29 11.81 -7.80
C THR A 29 18.15 10.67 -8.33
N ILE A 30 18.92 10.04 -7.45
CA ILE A 30 19.83 8.93 -7.79
C ILE A 30 19.22 7.59 -7.35
N VAL A 31 19.25 6.61 -8.24
CA VAL A 31 19.01 5.20 -7.87
C VAL A 31 20.32 4.59 -7.38
N LEU A 32 20.39 4.33 -6.08
CA LEU A 32 21.57 3.77 -5.45
C LEU A 32 21.65 2.26 -5.76
N PRO A 33 22.77 1.76 -6.31
CA PRO A 33 22.92 0.35 -6.64
C PRO A 33 22.99 -0.50 -5.37
N THR A 34 22.35 -1.66 -5.40
CA THR A 34 22.31 -2.58 -4.26
C THR A 34 22.24 -4.01 -4.73
N ASP A 35 22.75 -4.90 -3.91
CA ASP A 35 22.57 -6.34 -3.98
C ASP A 35 21.94 -6.81 -2.66
N SER A 36 20.70 -7.30 -2.72
CA SER A 36 19.95 -7.80 -1.56
C SER A 36 20.44 -9.16 -1.08
N ASP A 37 21.03 -9.97 -1.96
CA ASP A 37 21.39 -11.35 -1.66
C ASP A 37 22.66 -11.41 -0.80
N LEU A 38 23.43 -10.33 -0.80
CA LEU A 38 24.62 -10.16 0.03
C LEU A 38 24.32 -9.53 1.40
N VAL A 39 23.06 -9.27 1.72
CA VAL A 39 22.66 -8.71 3.03
C VAL A 39 22.41 -9.86 4.01
N THR A 40 23.17 -9.89 5.09
CA THR A 40 22.98 -10.87 6.17
C THR A 40 22.84 -10.18 7.51
N PHE A 41 22.01 -10.77 8.37
CA PHE A 41 21.85 -10.33 9.76
C PHE A 41 22.38 -11.39 10.71
N SER A 42 22.78 -10.93 11.89
CA SER A 42 23.10 -11.79 13.03
C SER A 42 22.16 -11.47 14.18
N ASP A 43 21.71 -12.52 14.88
CA ASP A 43 21.08 -12.44 16.18
C ASP A 43 22.03 -13.08 17.20
N PRO A 44 22.54 -12.36 18.20
CA PRO A 44 23.29 -12.99 19.29
C PRO A 44 22.44 -13.98 20.12
N SER A 45 21.10 -13.92 20.00
CA SER A 45 20.14 -14.68 20.80
C SER A 45 19.43 -15.82 20.05
N SER A 46 19.65 -15.99 18.74
CA SER A 46 18.99 -17.06 17.97
C SER A 46 19.79 -17.50 16.72
N SER A 47 19.47 -18.68 16.18
CA SER A 47 20.07 -19.22 14.93
C SER A 47 19.23 -18.97 13.67
N ASN A 48 18.08 -18.29 13.79
CA ASN A 48 17.13 -18.01 12.70
C ASN A 48 17.17 -16.52 12.31
N GLU A 49 16.27 -16.09 11.41
CA GLU A 49 16.14 -14.66 11.07
C GLU A 49 15.92 -13.82 12.35
N PRO A 50 16.75 -12.78 12.63
CA PRO A 50 16.71 -12.05 13.89
C PRO A 50 15.36 -11.36 14.06
N LEU A 51 14.64 -11.70 15.13
CA LEU A 51 13.39 -11.04 15.48
C LEU A 51 13.60 -10.02 16.60
N ARG A 52 14.33 -10.38 17.67
CA ARG A 52 14.49 -9.52 18.86
C ARG A 52 15.48 -8.38 18.66
N ARG A 53 16.64 -8.67 18.10
CA ARG A 53 17.72 -7.70 17.84
C ARG A 53 18.40 -8.00 16.50
N ALA A 54 18.23 -7.10 15.54
CA ALA A 54 18.76 -7.26 14.20
C ALA A 54 20.06 -6.49 14.04
N ARG A 55 21.20 -7.19 13.96
CA ARG A 55 22.49 -6.58 13.63
C ARG A 55 22.86 -6.91 12.20
N LEU A 56 23.02 -5.88 11.37
CA LEU A 56 23.57 -6.02 10.02
C LEU A 56 25.00 -6.59 10.13
N ALA A 57 25.18 -7.84 9.71
CA ALA A 57 26.44 -8.57 9.85
C ALA A 57 27.33 -8.31 8.63
N ALA A 58 26.76 -8.40 7.43
CA ALA A 58 27.43 -8.07 6.19
C ALA A 58 26.45 -7.47 5.18
N ALA A 59 27.00 -6.62 4.32
CA ALA A 59 26.43 -6.21 3.06
C ALA A 59 27.60 -6.12 2.07
N GLY A 60 27.37 -6.45 0.79
CA GLY A 60 28.40 -6.24 -0.25
C GLY A 60 28.91 -4.78 -0.26
N PRO A 61 30.14 -4.49 -0.74
CA PRO A 61 30.72 -3.15 -0.68
C PRO A 61 29.84 -2.05 -1.28
N THR A 62 29.23 -2.34 -2.44
CA THR A 62 28.29 -1.45 -3.13
C THR A 62 27.05 -1.16 -2.26
N THR A 63 26.39 -2.22 -1.77
CA THR A 63 25.23 -2.09 -0.88
C THR A 63 25.59 -1.31 0.39
N THR A 64 26.76 -1.55 0.98
CA THR A 64 27.23 -0.84 2.17
C THR A 64 27.38 0.67 1.91
N SER A 65 27.93 1.06 0.76
CA SER A 65 28.03 2.48 0.39
C SER A 65 26.66 3.11 0.22
N SER A 66 25.77 2.45 -0.53
CA SER A 66 24.39 2.90 -0.75
C SER A 66 23.60 3.05 0.56
N LEU A 67 23.73 2.08 1.48
CA LEU A 67 23.12 2.17 2.81
C LEU A 67 23.68 3.35 3.61
N ARG A 68 24.97 3.66 3.49
CA ARG A 68 25.60 4.81 4.16
C ARG A 68 25.03 6.13 3.65
N GLU A 69 24.92 6.29 2.33
CA GLU A 69 24.36 7.49 1.70
C GLU A 69 22.89 7.68 2.09
N ALA A 70 22.07 6.65 1.89
CA ALA A 70 20.65 6.66 2.26
C ALA A 70 20.44 6.94 3.76
N SER A 71 21.23 6.31 4.63
CA SER A 71 21.14 6.55 6.08
C SER A 71 21.58 7.95 6.48
N SER A 72 22.56 8.52 5.78
CA SER A 72 22.98 9.91 6.00
C SER A 72 21.86 10.88 5.63
N ALA A 73 21.20 10.66 4.49
CA ALA A 73 20.05 11.46 4.06
C ALA A 73 18.90 11.38 5.08
N LEU A 74 18.55 10.19 5.56
CA LEU A 74 17.52 10.00 6.58
C LEU A 74 17.83 10.73 7.90
N ARG A 75 19.10 10.72 8.34
CA ARG A 75 19.55 11.48 9.53
C ARG A 75 19.52 13.00 9.33
N GLN A 76 19.54 13.45 8.08
CA GLN A 76 19.37 14.85 7.70
C GLN A 76 17.89 15.20 7.40
N ASP A 77 16.95 14.36 7.85
CA ASP A 77 15.51 14.49 7.63
C ASP A 77 15.08 14.51 6.14
N LEU A 78 15.93 14.00 5.25
CA LEU A 78 15.60 13.87 3.83
C LEU A 78 14.91 12.53 3.54
N PRO A 79 13.79 12.53 2.77
CA PRO A 79 13.12 11.30 2.41
C PRO A 79 13.95 10.40 1.50
N VAL A 80 13.87 9.09 1.70
CA VAL A 80 14.52 8.10 0.84
C VAL A 80 13.50 7.05 0.43
N ALA A 81 13.46 6.69 -0.85
CA ALA A 81 12.64 5.55 -1.26
C ALA A 81 13.41 4.24 -1.15
N PHE A 82 12.75 3.16 -0.74
CA PHE A 82 13.38 1.86 -0.53
C PHE A 82 12.43 0.71 -0.87
N PRO A 83 12.97 -0.44 -1.34
CA PRO A 83 12.17 -1.61 -1.66
C PRO A 83 11.65 -2.29 -0.38
N THR A 84 10.44 -2.86 -0.46
CA THR A 84 9.96 -3.89 0.49
C THR A 84 9.42 -5.08 -0.30
N GLU A 85 9.11 -6.17 0.38
CA GLU A 85 8.43 -7.33 -0.20
C GLU A 85 7.03 -6.97 -0.71
N THR A 86 6.38 -5.96 -0.12
CA THR A 86 5.04 -5.50 -0.51
C THR A 86 5.06 -4.53 -1.70
N VAL A 87 5.45 -3.27 -1.44
CA VAL A 87 5.59 -2.18 -2.40
C VAL A 87 6.77 -1.30 -1.95
N TYR A 88 7.32 -0.48 -2.83
CA TYR A 88 8.34 0.50 -2.44
C TYR A 88 7.76 1.53 -1.46
N GLY A 89 8.49 1.81 -0.40
CA GLY A 89 8.15 2.80 0.63
C GLY A 89 8.95 4.08 0.45
N LEU A 90 8.35 5.24 0.78
CA LEU A 90 9.05 6.51 0.90
C LEU A 90 9.30 6.77 2.39
N SER A 91 10.48 6.47 2.90
CA SER A 91 10.82 6.62 4.32
C SER A 91 11.32 8.01 4.66
N ALA A 92 11.07 8.40 5.91
CA ALA A 92 11.82 9.41 6.63
C ALA A 92 11.87 9.04 8.12
N ASN A 93 12.70 9.74 8.90
CA ASN A 93 12.80 9.52 10.35
C ASN A 93 11.43 9.69 11.04
N ALA A 94 10.90 8.61 11.63
CA ALA A 94 9.59 8.63 12.30
C ALA A 94 9.57 9.50 13.56
N LEU A 95 10.73 9.76 14.17
CA LEU A 95 10.86 10.58 15.37
C LEU A 95 10.93 12.08 15.05
N SER A 96 11.11 12.44 13.77
CA SER A 96 11.25 13.83 13.34
C SER A 96 9.98 14.35 12.67
N SER A 97 9.45 15.45 13.21
CA SER A 97 8.31 16.15 12.60
C SER A 97 8.66 16.76 11.24
N SER A 98 9.88 17.28 11.07
CA SER A 98 10.37 17.83 9.79
C SER A 98 10.47 16.73 8.73
N ALA A 99 11.06 15.60 9.07
CA ALA A 99 11.20 14.45 8.18
C ALA A 99 9.83 13.91 7.74
N CYS A 100 8.88 13.79 8.66
CA CYS A 100 7.53 13.35 8.33
C CYS A 100 6.80 14.35 7.42
N LYS A 101 6.94 15.66 7.66
CA LYS A 101 6.40 16.71 6.76
C LYS A 101 6.98 16.61 5.34
N ALA A 102 8.25 16.27 5.21
CA ALA A 102 8.90 16.06 3.92
C ALA A 102 8.28 14.91 3.10
N ILE A 103 7.83 13.82 3.75
CA ILE A 103 7.07 12.74 3.09
C ILE A 103 5.77 13.28 2.48
N PHE A 104 4.99 14.04 3.25
CA PHE A 104 3.73 14.60 2.77
C PHE A 104 3.94 15.57 1.62
N ALA A 105 4.96 16.43 1.73
CA ALA A 105 5.32 17.40 0.70
C ALA A 105 5.76 16.72 -0.61
N ALA A 106 6.71 15.78 -0.56
CA ALA A 106 7.19 15.07 -1.74
C ALA A 106 6.06 14.34 -2.50
N LYS A 107 5.12 13.75 -1.77
CA LYS A 107 3.99 13.01 -2.35
C LYS A 107 2.82 13.89 -2.80
N GLY A 108 2.73 15.15 -2.34
CA GLY A 108 1.51 15.95 -2.43
C GLY A 108 0.35 15.31 -1.66
N ARG A 109 0.63 14.73 -0.49
CA ARG A 109 -0.32 13.93 0.30
C ARG A 109 -0.95 14.77 1.45
N PRO A 110 -2.26 14.65 1.71
CA PRO A 110 -2.89 15.24 2.90
C PRO A 110 -2.28 14.74 4.22
N GLN A 111 -2.15 15.64 5.20
CA GLN A 111 -1.53 15.36 6.50
C GLN A 111 -2.45 14.60 7.48
N ASP A 112 -3.72 14.40 7.14
CA ASP A 112 -4.70 13.71 7.98
C ASP A 112 -4.67 12.18 7.82
N ASN A 113 -3.81 11.65 6.94
CA ASN A 113 -3.70 10.21 6.71
C ASN A 113 -2.45 9.63 7.40
N PRO A 114 -2.60 8.73 8.40
CA PRO A 114 -1.48 8.25 9.23
C PRO A 114 -0.43 7.50 8.42
N LEU A 115 0.76 7.35 9.00
CA LEU A 115 1.91 6.66 8.42
C LEU A 115 2.17 5.34 9.17
N ILE A 116 2.64 4.32 8.44
CA ILE A 116 3.13 3.08 9.04
C ILE A 116 4.61 3.26 9.37
N VAL A 117 4.99 2.95 10.60
CA VAL A 117 6.37 2.98 11.08
C VAL A 117 7.00 1.61 10.85
N HIS A 118 8.13 1.60 10.17
CA HIS A 118 8.91 0.40 9.89
C HIS A 118 10.06 0.30 10.89
N VAL A 119 10.24 -0.89 11.45
CA VAL A 119 11.29 -1.23 12.43
C VAL A 119 12.13 -2.41 11.90
N CYS A 120 13.36 -2.57 12.41
CA CYS A 120 14.21 -3.70 12.01
C CYS A 120 14.09 -4.91 12.94
N ASP A 121 13.63 -4.72 14.18
CA ASP A 121 13.53 -5.72 15.23
C ASP A 121 12.51 -5.32 16.32
N LEU A 122 12.27 -6.23 17.27
CA LEU A 122 11.33 -6.01 18.37
C LEU A 122 11.84 -4.92 19.34
N GLU A 123 13.14 -4.85 19.62
CA GLU A 123 13.69 -3.83 20.53
C GLU A 123 13.35 -2.41 20.05
N MET A 124 13.49 -2.13 18.75
CA MET A 124 13.10 -0.84 18.17
C MET A 124 11.58 -0.62 18.22
N ALA A 125 10.77 -1.67 18.06
CA ALA A 125 9.31 -1.55 18.24
C ALA A 125 8.94 -1.23 19.69
N GLU A 126 9.57 -1.89 20.67
CA GLU A 126 9.36 -1.64 22.10
C GLU A 126 9.62 -0.16 22.44
N GLU A 127 10.63 0.47 21.86
CA GLU A 127 10.96 1.88 22.09
C GLU A 127 9.84 2.86 21.68
N ILE A 128 9.13 2.58 20.57
CA ILE A 128 8.10 3.46 20.00
C ILE A 128 6.67 3.10 20.46
N VAL A 129 6.51 2.04 21.24
CA VAL A 129 5.24 1.62 21.85
C VAL A 129 5.13 2.16 23.27
N ALA A 130 3.91 2.53 23.70
CA ALA A 130 3.64 3.11 25.01
C ALA A 130 4.21 2.27 26.16
N GLU A 131 4.77 2.95 27.17
CA GLU A 131 5.42 2.32 28.31
C GLU A 131 4.46 1.38 29.05
N GLY A 132 4.95 0.17 29.36
CA GLY A 132 4.21 -0.85 30.12
C GLY A 132 3.18 -1.63 29.31
N TRP A 133 2.90 -1.26 28.05
CA TRP A 133 1.92 -1.97 27.24
C TRP A 133 2.44 -3.34 26.77
N VAL A 134 1.57 -4.36 26.86
CA VAL A 134 1.84 -5.73 26.41
C VAL A 134 0.81 -6.12 25.35
N PRO A 135 1.23 -6.73 24.23
CA PRO A 135 0.32 -7.16 23.18
C PRO A 135 -0.60 -8.30 23.63
N PRO A 136 -1.83 -8.38 23.09
CA PRO A 136 -2.70 -9.54 23.32
C PRO A 136 -2.08 -10.83 22.73
N PRO A 137 -2.47 -12.03 23.21
CA PRO A 137 -1.89 -13.30 22.74
C PRO A 137 -1.94 -13.50 21.21
N CYS A 138 -3.02 -13.05 20.56
CA CYS A 138 -3.14 -13.12 19.10
C CYS A 138 -2.06 -12.32 18.36
N TYR A 139 -1.60 -11.20 18.93
CA TYR A 139 -0.52 -10.40 18.35
C TYR A 139 0.82 -11.13 18.47
N GLU A 140 1.08 -11.82 19.59
CA GLU A 140 2.29 -12.63 19.76
C GLU A 140 2.40 -13.72 18.69
N GLU A 141 1.37 -14.54 18.53
CA GLU A 141 1.36 -15.62 17.55
C GLU A 141 1.58 -15.09 16.13
N LEU A 142 0.88 -14.01 15.76
CA LEU A 142 1.02 -13.40 14.44
C LEU A 142 2.39 -12.76 14.23
N MET A 143 2.98 -12.11 15.25
CA MET A 143 4.33 -11.56 15.14
C MET A 143 5.37 -12.68 15.01
N ARG A 144 5.26 -13.77 15.78
CA ARG A 144 6.16 -14.93 15.65
C ARG A 144 6.07 -15.59 14.28
N ARG A 145 4.87 -15.60 13.68
CA ARG A 145 4.63 -16.27 12.39
C ARG A 145 4.94 -15.41 11.16
N PHE A 146 4.64 -14.11 11.23
CA PHE A 146 4.60 -13.21 10.06
C PHE A 146 5.52 -11.99 10.17
N TRP A 147 6.22 -11.78 11.29
CA TRP A 147 7.35 -10.83 11.35
C TRP A 147 8.70 -11.56 11.31
N PRO A 148 9.67 -11.05 10.52
CA PRO A 148 9.52 -9.98 9.53
C PRO A 148 8.58 -10.35 8.36
N GLY A 149 7.77 -9.40 7.87
CA GLY A 149 6.87 -9.65 6.74
C GLY A 149 5.74 -8.64 6.50
N GLY A 150 4.76 -9.10 5.71
CA GLY A 150 3.71 -8.29 5.09
C GLY A 150 2.51 -7.96 6.00
N ILE A 151 2.70 -7.94 7.32
CA ILE A 151 1.65 -7.61 8.30
C ILE A 151 2.04 -6.38 9.14
N THR A 152 1.04 -5.57 9.47
CA THR A 152 1.15 -4.33 10.23
C THR A 152 0.16 -4.37 11.39
N PHE A 153 0.64 -4.08 12.59
CA PHE A 153 -0.15 -4.09 13.81
C PHE A 153 -0.40 -2.67 14.29
N LEU A 154 -1.65 -2.37 14.66
CA LEU A 154 -1.94 -1.15 15.41
C LEU A 154 -1.56 -1.34 16.88
N MET A 155 -0.68 -0.47 17.40
CA MET A 155 -0.23 -0.51 18.79
C MET A 155 -0.33 0.88 19.42
N PRO A 156 -0.52 1.00 20.74
CA PRO A 156 -0.45 2.28 21.43
C PRO A 156 0.90 2.97 21.21
N ALA A 157 0.87 4.16 20.63
CA ALA A 157 2.10 4.91 20.36
C ALA A 157 2.72 5.44 21.65
N ALA A 158 4.05 5.44 21.72
CA ALA A 158 4.79 6.14 22.78
C ALA A 158 4.42 7.63 22.79
N ARG A 159 4.00 8.12 23.96
CA ARG A 159 3.64 9.52 24.21
C ARG A 159 4.15 9.96 25.58
N PRO A 160 4.56 11.24 25.74
CA PRO A 160 4.90 11.78 27.05
C PRO A 160 3.73 11.61 28.04
N GLY A 161 4.00 10.98 29.19
CA GLY A 161 3.03 10.80 30.28
C GLY A 161 1.98 9.72 30.05
N VAL A 162 2.06 8.93 28.96
CA VAL A 162 1.17 7.78 28.73
C VAL A 162 1.88 6.50 29.15
N THR A 163 1.44 5.93 30.26
CA THR A 163 1.93 4.65 30.80
C THR A 163 0.75 3.71 31.00
N TYR A 164 0.93 2.45 30.64
CA TYR A 164 -0.02 1.39 31.00
C TYR A 164 0.37 0.85 32.37
N SER A 165 -0.61 0.55 33.21
CA SER A 165 -0.37 -0.15 34.48
C SER A 165 0.43 -1.42 34.17
N ASP A 166 1.46 -1.70 34.96
CA ASP A 166 2.33 -2.86 34.73
C ASP A 166 1.49 -4.15 34.67
N GLN A 167 1.20 -4.60 33.45
CA GLN A 167 0.54 -5.88 33.16
C GLN A 167 1.59 -6.99 33.07
N SER A 168 2.86 -6.73 33.41
CA SER A 168 3.91 -7.73 33.29
C SER A 168 3.73 -8.83 34.32
N SER A 169 3.73 -10.07 33.82
CA SER A 169 4.52 -11.08 34.49
C SER A 169 5.99 -10.78 34.16
N SER A 170 6.93 -11.10 35.07
CA SER A 170 8.37 -10.81 34.95
C SER A 170 9.08 -11.46 33.74
N SER A 171 8.33 -11.99 32.78
CA SER A 171 8.77 -12.79 31.63
C SER A 171 7.99 -12.45 30.34
N SER A 172 7.59 -11.18 30.12
CA SER A 172 6.96 -10.80 28.85
C SER A 172 7.99 -10.78 27.70
N TRP A 173 7.67 -11.45 26.60
CA TRP A 173 8.53 -11.53 25.41
C TRP A 173 8.63 -10.19 24.66
N PHE A 174 7.62 -9.31 24.83
CA PHE A 174 7.54 -7.95 24.30
C PHE A 174 6.91 -7.04 25.36
N GLN A 175 7.47 -5.84 25.55
CA GLN A 175 6.85 -4.81 26.37
C GLN A 175 7.25 -3.42 25.86
N GLY A 176 6.26 -2.54 25.69
CA GLY A 176 6.51 -1.16 25.31
C GLY A 176 7.34 -0.43 26.37
N LYS A 177 8.37 0.30 25.94
CA LYS A 177 9.28 1.08 26.78
C LYS A 177 8.96 2.57 26.77
N GLY A 178 8.24 3.05 25.75
CA GLY A 178 7.87 4.46 25.64
C GLY A 178 9.03 5.45 25.48
N THR A 179 10.25 4.96 25.20
CA THR A 179 11.48 5.76 25.23
C THR A 179 11.66 6.66 24.00
N SER A 180 10.94 6.39 22.91
CA SER A 180 11.05 7.09 21.63
C SER A 180 9.68 7.63 21.18
N PRO A 181 9.20 8.74 21.78
CA PRO A 181 7.87 9.27 21.49
C PRO A 181 7.73 9.73 20.04
N LEU A 182 6.62 9.34 19.40
CA LEU A 182 6.35 9.70 18.01
C LEU A 182 5.66 11.07 17.90
N PRO A 183 5.95 11.88 16.87
CA PRO A 183 5.16 13.05 16.53
C PRO A 183 3.69 12.71 16.25
N LEU A 184 2.76 13.61 16.62
CA LEU A 184 1.33 13.44 16.33
C LEU A 184 1.03 13.32 14.83
N LEU A 185 1.87 13.92 13.99
CA LEU A 185 1.77 13.85 12.54
C LEU A 185 1.90 12.42 11.99
N VAL A 186 2.66 11.53 12.67
CA VAL A 186 2.80 10.13 12.25
C VAL A 186 1.47 9.39 12.37
N THR A 187 0.70 9.68 13.41
CA THR A 187 -0.53 8.96 13.73
C THR A 187 -1.79 9.75 13.36
N SER A 188 -1.68 10.92 12.74
CA SER A 188 -2.80 11.85 12.51
C SER A 188 -3.59 12.14 13.80
N ASN A 189 -2.90 12.35 14.92
CA ASN A 189 -3.48 12.52 16.27
C ASN A 189 -4.18 11.29 16.86
N HIS A 190 -4.18 10.13 16.19
CA HIS A 190 -4.70 8.90 16.79
C HIS A 190 -3.77 8.39 17.91
N PRO A 191 -4.32 7.69 18.92
CA PRO A 191 -3.54 7.09 20.00
C PRO A 191 -2.73 5.87 19.53
N LEU A 192 -3.17 5.22 18.46
CA LEU A 192 -2.51 4.04 17.89
C LEU A 192 -1.59 4.43 16.73
N VAL A 193 -0.52 3.65 16.56
CA VAL A 193 0.40 3.70 15.42
C VAL A 193 0.44 2.33 14.73
N GLY A 194 0.46 2.32 13.40
CA GLY A 194 0.73 1.12 12.64
C GLY A 194 2.22 0.82 12.61
N ILE A 195 2.64 -0.32 13.14
CA ILE A 195 4.03 -0.77 13.16
C ILE A 195 4.20 -1.99 12.26
N ARG A 196 5.29 -2.05 11.51
CA ARG A 196 5.64 -3.18 10.65
C ARG A 196 7.14 -3.48 10.72
N MET A 197 7.48 -4.76 10.71
CA MET A 197 8.85 -5.22 10.45
C MET A 197 8.90 -5.81 9.03
N PRO A 198 9.39 -5.10 8.00
CA PRO A 198 9.43 -5.63 6.64
C PRO A 198 10.41 -6.79 6.52
N SER A 199 10.13 -7.82 5.71
CA SER A 199 11.06 -8.94 5.49
C SER A 199 12.12 -8.69 4.43
N HIS A 200 11.99 -7.61 3.65
CA HIS A 200 12.96 -7.31 2.61
C HIS A 200 14.36 -7.00 3.22
N PRO A 201 15.44 -7.70 2.82
CA PRO A 201 16.76 -7.54 3.42
C PRO A 201 17.27 -6.09 3.38
N LEU A 202 17.15 -5.42 2.23
CA LEU A 202 17.54 -4.00 2.10
C LEU A 202 16.72 -3.05 2.98
N ALA A 203 15.41 -3.28 3.16
CA ALA A 203 14.59 -2.47 4.06
C ALA A 203 15.07 -2.59 5.50
N ARG A 204 15.22 -3.83 5.98
CA ARG A 204 15.72 -4.10 7.33
C ARG A 204 17.12 -3.54 7.54
N ALA A 205 17.99 -3.64 6.54
CA ALA A 205 19.37 -3.17 6.62
C ALA A 205 19.45 -1.66 6.67
N LEU A 206 18.61 -0.95 5.90
CA LEU A 206 18.51 0.51 5.96
C LEU A 206 18.03 0.97 7.34
N ILE A 207 17.00 0.34 7.90
CA ILE A 207 16.47 0.67 9.23
C ILE A 207 17.55 0.42 10.30
N ALA A 208 18.19 -0.75 10.28
CA ALA A 208 19.25 -1.11 11.24
C ALA A 208 20.48 -0.19 11.12
N HIS A 209 20.93 0.14 9.90
CA HIS A 209 22.11 0.98 9.65
C HIS A 209 21.84 2.46 9.94
N SER A 210 20.62 2.95 9.69
CA SER A 210 20.22 4.31 10.04
C SER A 210 20.04 4.48 11.55
N ARG A 211 19.65 3.41 12.26
CA ARG A 211 19.23 3.38 13.67
C ARG A 211 18.05 4.30 13.94
N LEU A 212 17.12 4.34 12.98
CA LEU A 212 15.92 5.16 13.04
C LEU A 212 14.70 4.29 12.72
N PRO A 213 13.62 4.35 13.51
CA PRO A 213 12.33 3.87 13.04
C PRO A 213 11.89 4.75 11.86
N LEU A 214 11.40 4.13 10.78
CA LEU A 214 11.13 4.82 9.52
C LEU A 214 9.62 4.93 9.25
N ALA A 215 9.07 6.14 9.25
CA ALA A 215 7.71 6.36 8.79
C ALA A 215 7.72 6.23 7.27
N ALA A 216 6.96 5.30 6.70
CA ALA A 216 7.03 4.99 5.27
C ALA A 216 5.68 4.58 4.67
N PRO A 217 4.94 5.51 4.02
CA PRO A 217 3.89 5.14 3.10
C PRO A 217 4.47 4.64 1.76
N SER A 218 3.62 4.17 0.85
CA SER A 218 4.04 3.80 -0.52
C SER A 218 4.72 4.97 -1.25
N ALA A 219 5.71 4.71 -2.10
CA ALA A 219 6.56 5.73 -2.74
C ALA A 219 6.00 6.33 -4.06
N ASN A 220 4.70 6.48 -4.17
CA ASN A 220 4.03 7.10 -5.34
C ASN A 220 3.59 8.54 -5.06
N ALA A 221 3.32 9.31 -6.12
CA ALA A 221 2.55 10.55 -5.99
C ALA A 221 1.13 10.22 -5.48
N SER A 222 0.54 11.10 -4.67
CA SER A 222 -0.78 10.85 -4.07
C SER A 222 -1.83 10.48 -5.12
N GLY A 223 -2.63 9.45 -4.84
CA GLY A 223 -3.67 8.93 -5.74
C GLY A 223 -3.21 7.88 -6.76
N ARG A 224 -1.97 7.95 -7.27
CA ARG A 224 -1.44 7.01 -8.29
C ARG A 224 -1.32 5.56 -7.75
N PRO A 225 -1.27 4.54 -8.64
CA PRO A 225 -0.94 3.16 -8.26
C PRO A 225 0.36 3.06 -7.45
N SER A 226 0.42 2.17 -6.46
CA SER A 226 1.61 2.00 -5.63
C SER A 226 2.81 1.50 -6.45
N PRO A 227 4.05 1.90 -6.12
CA PRO A 227 5.21 1.49 -6.89
C PRO A 227 5.72 0.13 -6.42
N THR A 228 5.88 -0.81 -7.35
CA THR A 228 6.50 -2.12 -7.11
C THR A 228 7.94 -2.22 -7.63
N THR A 229 8.47 -1.14 -8.23
CA THR A 229 9.85 -1.08 -8.77
C THR A 229 10.43 0.31 -8.52
N ALA A 230 11.76 0.43 -8.53
CA ALA A 230 12.44 1.73 -8.46
C ALA A 230 12.05 2.66 -9.63
N GLN A 231 11.76 2.09 -10.81
CA GLN A 231 11.33 2.86 -11.97
C GLN A 231 9.97 3.53 -11.74
N HIS A 232 9.03 2.83 -11.10
CA HIS A 232 7.75 3.42 -10.70
C HIS A 232 7.94 4.58 -9.71
N VAL A 233 8.91 4.48 -8.80
CA VAL A 233 9.25 5.57 -7.88
C VAL A 233 9.82 6.77 -8.64
N LEU A 234 10.76 6.55 -9.56
CA LEU A 234 11.35 7.61 -10.37
C LEU A 234 10.29 8.34 -11.20
N HIS A 235 9.37 7.59 -11.83
CA HIS A 235 8.29 8.19 -12.61
C HIS A 235 7.50 9.22 -11.78
N ASP A 236 7.24 8.93 -10.51
CA ASP A 236 6.40 9.78 -9.67
C ASP A 236 7.17 10.84 -8.87
N LEU A 237 8.38 10.52 -8.40
CA LEU A 237 9.09 11.29 -7.37
C LEU A 237 10.47 11.82 -7.81
N LYS A 238 10.87 11.62 -9.07
CA LYS A 238 12.12 12.22 -9.59
C LYS A 238 12.11 13.75 -9.43
N GLY A 239 13.23 14.29 -8.97
CA GLY A 239 13.37 15.69 -8.60
C GLY A 239 12.99 15.96 -7.15
N ARG A 240 12.07 15.17 -6.58
CA ARG A 240 11.44 15.46 -5.29
C ARG A 240 12.13 14.78 -4.12
N ILE A 241 12.97 13.76 -4.35
CA ILE A 241 13.70 13.04 -3.31
C ILE A 241 15.15 12.83 -3.76
N PRO A 242 16.13 12.78 -2.84
CA PRO A 242 17.52 12.57 -3.21
C PRO A 242 17.81 11.16 -3.71
N TYR A 243 17.25 10.13 -3.06
CA TYR A 243 17.66 8.75 -3.29
C TYR A 243 16.50 7.77 -3.40
N VAL A 244 16.69 6.78 -4.27
CA VAL A 244 15.93 5.54 -4.31
C VAL A 244 16.93 4.40 -4.14
N LEU A 245 16.80 3.58 -3.10
CA LEU A 245 17.56 2.33 -3.06
C LEU A 245 17.06 1.42 -4.19
N GLY A 246 17.98 0.93 -5.01
CA GLY A 246 17.73 -0.21 -5.87
C GLY A 246 17.31 -1.42 -5.05
N GLY A 247 16.79 -2.45 -5.72
CA GLY A 247 16.41 -3.70 -5.04
C GLY A 247 15.39 -4.55 -5.79
N GLY A 248 15.35 -4.45 -7.12
CA GLY A 248 14.44 -5.25 -7.94
C GLY A 248 12.97 -4.92 -7.74
N ALA A 249 12.10 -5.85 -8.16
CA ALA A 249 10.67 -5.73 -8.02
C ALA A 249 10.19 -6.29 -6.67
N SER A 250 9.18 -5.67 -6.07
CA SER A 250 8.52 -6.20 -4.87
C SER A 250 7.91 -7.59 -5.14
N SER A 251 8.10 -8.51 -4.21
CA SER A 251 7.74 -9.93 -4.36
C SER A 251 6.28 -10.26 -4.03
N GLN A 252 5.49 -9.34 -3.50
CA GLN A 252 4.06 -9.55 -3.22
C GLN A 252 3.18 -8.59 -4.05
N GLY A 253 3.62 -7.35 -4.23
CA GLY A 253 3.00 -6.36 -5.13
C GLY A 253 1.74 -5.67 -4.63
N VAL A 254 1.24 -6.05 -3.45
CA VAL A 254 0.18 -5.34 -2.71
C VAL A 254 0.72 -4.93 -1.34
N GLU A 255 0.13 -3.90 -0.73
CA GLU A 255 0.55 -3.42 0.58
C GLU A 255 0.31 -4.45 1.69
N SER A 256 0.93 -4.20 2.86
CA SER A 256 0.76 -5.04 4.04
C SER A 256 -0.68 -5.13 4.51
N THR A 257 -1.03 -6.27 5.10
CA THR A 257 -2.26 -6.44 5.87
C THR A 257 -2.17 -5.63 7.14
N VAL A 258 -3.22 -4.88 7.48
CA VAL A 258 -3.27 -4.08 8.71
C VAL A 258 -4.29 -4.66 9.67
N VAL A 259 -3.87 -4.98 10.89
CA VAL A 259 -4.69 -5.59 11.93
C VAL A 259 -4.78 -4.73 13.18
N ASP A 260 -5.96 -4.75 13.81
CA ASP A 260 -6.28 -4.09 15.07
C ASP A 260 -6.88 -5.13 16.03
N GLY A 261 -6.14 -5.43 17.10
CA GLY A 261 -6.59 -6.26 18.22
C GLY A 261 -6.58 -5.47 19.52
N VAL A 262 -6.55 -4.14 19.44
CA VAL A 262 -6.44 -3.23 20.59
C VAL A 262 -7.77 -2.57 20.88
N THR A 263 -8.50 -2.16 19.85
CA THR A 263 -9.70 -1.32 20.00
C THR A 263 -10.90 -2.08 20.56
N GLU A 264 -11.07 -3.36 20.20
CA GLU A 264 -12.21 -4.17 20.64
C GLU A 264 -11.74 -5.46 21.33
N PRO A 265 -12.02 -5.62 22.63
CA PRO A 265 -11.70 -6.85 23.35
C PRO A 265 -12.32 -8.09 22.69
N GLY A 266 -11.52 -9.13 22.48
CA GLY A 266 -11.97 -10.41 21.91
C GLY A 266 -12.13 -10.42 20.39
N GLU A 267 -11.86 -9.32 19.68
CA GLU A 267 -11.82 -9.30 18.22
C GLU A 267 -10.40 -9.03 17.69
N LEU A 268 -10.08 -9.64 16.56
CA LEU A 268 -8.98 -9.22 15.71
C LEU A 268 -9.58 -8.67 14.40
N ARG A 269 -9.37 -7.39 14.13
CA ARG A 269 -9.97 -6.70 12.98
C ARG A 269 -8.93 -6.50 11.89
N VAL A 270 -9.13 -7.10 10.72
CA VAL A 270 -8.37 -6.78 9.50
C VAL A 270 -8.96 -5.50 8.92
N LEU A 271 -8.27 -4.38 9.15
CA LEU A 271 -8.68 -3.06 8.66
C LEU A 271 -8.31 -2.85 7.19
N ARG A 272 -7.23 -3.49 6.74
CA ARG A 272 -6.80 -3.48 5.34
C ARG A 272 -6.33 -4.88 4.92
N PRO A 273 -7.05 -5.57 4.02
CA PRO A 273 -6.54 -6.79 3.39
C PRO A 273 -5.28 -6.48 2.59
N GLY A 274 -4.29 -7.37 2.68
CA GLY A 274 -2.98 -7.18 2.07
C GLY A 274 -2.26 -8.50 1.86
N ALA A 275 -0.94 -8.45 1.98
CA ALA A 275 -0.05 -9.59 1.73
C ALA A 275 -0.30 -10.85 2.57
N VAL A 276 -0.75 -10.71 3.81
CA VAL A 276 -1.15 -11.83 4.66
C VAL A 276 -2.67 -11.94 4.66
N SER A 277 -3.18 -13.04 4.14
CA SER A 277 -4.62 -13.23 3.95
C SER A 277 -5.37 -13.48 5.27
N PRO A 278 -6.68 -13.19 5.32
CA PRO A 278 -7.51 -13.58 6.47
C PRO A 278 -7.45 -15.07 6.78
N GLU A 279 -7.36 -15.92 5.76
CA GLU A 279 -7.27 -17.38 5.93
C GLU A 279 -5.95 -17.79 6.61
N GLU A 280 -4.82 -17.20 6.23
CA GLU A 280 -3.53 -17.43 6.90
C GLU A 280 -3.54 -16.94 8.36
N ILE A 281 -4.25 -15.83 8.64
CA ILE A 281 -4.44 -15.33 10.00
C ILE A 281 -5.31 -16.29 10.82
N GLU A 282 -6.45 -16.74 10.28
CA GLU A 282 -7.32 -17.73 10.92
C GLU A 282 -6.57 -19.04 11.22
N GLU A 283 -5.79 -19.54 10.26
CA GLU A 283 -4.97 -20.74 10.43
C GLU A 283 -3.97 -20.56 11.57
N CYS A 284 -3.24 -19.44 11.59
CA CYS A 284 -2.27 -19.13 12.63
C CYS A 284 -2.90 -19.07 14.04
N LEU A 285 -4.14 -18.59 14.14
CA LEU A 285 -4.83 -18.39 15.41
C LEU A 285 -5.66 -19.60 15.85
N SER A 286 -5.77 -20.64 15.01
CA SER A 286 -6.60 -21.83 15.27
C SER A 286 -6.23 -22.59 16.56
N GLY A 287 -4.99 -22.46 17.02
CA GLY A 287 -4.51 -23.04 18.28
C GLY A 287 -4.85 -22.24 19.54
N LEU A 288 -5.29 -20.98 19.41
CA LEU A 288 -5.63 -20.15 20.57
C LEU A 288 -7.01 -20.52 21.13
N SER A 289 -7.07 -20.78 22.44
CA SER A 289 -8.30 -21.14 23.16
C SER A 289 -8.43 -20.37 24.47
N GLY A 290 -9.62 -20.40 25.07
CA GLY A 290 -9.90 -19.68 26.32
C GLY A 290 -9.77 -18.17 26.16
N GLU A 291 -9.05 -17.52 27.09
CA GLU A 291 -8.85 -16.06 27.12
C GLU A 291 -8.03 -15.52 25.93
N GLY A 292 -7.31 -16.39 25.20
CA GLY A 292 -6.58 -16.03 23.99
C GLY A 292 -7.39 -16.13 22.69
N ALA A 293 -8.60 -16.72 22.74
CA ALA A 293 -9.44 -16.88 21.56
C ALA A 293 -9.99 -15.53 21.10
N VAL A 294 -9.83 -15.23 19.81
CA VAL A 294 -10.32 -13.99 19.20
C VAL A 294 -11.19 -14.29 17.98
N ARG A 295 -12.20 -13.44 17.75
CA ARG A 295 -13.00 -13.49 16.53
C ARG A 295 -12.33 -12.64 15.45
N LEU A 296 -11.94 -13.27 14.33
CA LEU A 296 -11.45 -12.52 13.17
C LEU A 296 -12.61 -11.79 12.49
N ARG A 297 -12.40 -10.52 12.15
CA ARG A 297 -13.35 -9.67 11.41
C ARG A 297 -12.62 -8.92 10.30
N VAL A 298 -13.15 -8.95 9.09
CA VAL A 298 -12.56 -8.23 7.95
C VAL A 298 -13.41 -7.01 7.58
N TYR A 299 -12.77 -5.84 7.51
CA TYR A 299 -13.45 -4.58 7.16
C TYR A 299 -13.99 -4.62 5.73
N GLY A 300 -15.28 -4.30 5.58
CA GLY A 300 -15.97 -4.37 4.30
C GLY A 300 -16.47 -5.76 3.89
N ARG A 301 -16.18 -6.81 4.67
CA ARG A 301 -16.77 -8.16 4.53
C ARG A 301 -17.67 -8.49 5.71
N ASP A 302 -17.12 -8.42 6.92
CA ASP A 302 -17.77 -8.83 8.17
C ASP A 302 -18.21 -7.63 9.03
N MET A 303 -17.66 -6.45 8.72
CA MET A 303 -17.96 -5.17 9.40
C MET A 303 -18.60 -4.19 8.43
N VAL A 304 -19.67 -3.52 8.87
CA VAL A 304 -20.36 -2.49 8.08
C VAL A 304 -19.42 -1.32 7.87
N ARG A 305 -19.33 -0.83 6.62
CA ARG A 305 -18.61 0.40 6.33
C ARG A 305 -19.34 1.57 6.97
N GLN A 306 -18.65 2.30 7.83
CA GLN A 306 -19.21 3.48 8.47
C GLN A 306 -18.52 4.71 7.91
N GLU A 307 -19.31 5.67 7.39
CA GLU A 307 -18.79 6.92 6.81
C GLU A 307 -17.89 7.69 7.79
N ALA A 308 -18.19 7.63 9.10
CA ALA A 308 -17.37 8.26 10.13
C ALA A 308 -15.94 7.66 10.23
N PHE A 309 -15.79 6.34 10.07
CA PHE A 309 -14.49 5.67 10.06
C PHE A 309 -13.69 5.97 8.80
N GLU A 310 -14.37 6.17 7.67
CA GLU A 310 -13.73 6.53 6.41
C GLU A 310 -13.35 8.02 6.38
N ALA A 311 -14.10 8.88 7.06
CA ALA A 311 -13.79 10.31 7.19
C ALA A 311 -12.56 10.60 8.07
N ALA A 312 -12.24 9.72 9.04
CA ALA A 312 -11.09 9.83 9.95
C ALA A 312 -10.30 8.50 10.02
N PRO A 313 -9.49 8.19 8.99
CA PRO A 313 -8.90 6.87 8.83
C PRO A 313 -7.78 6.62 9.84
N THR A 314 -7.91 5.54 10.62
CA THR A 314 -6.85 5.09 11.55
C THR A 314 -5.68 4.41 10.83
N THR A 315 -5.84 4.06 9.55
CA THR A 315 -4.82 3.38 8.74
C THR A 315 -4.74 3.94 7.31
N PRO A 316 -3.58 3.86 6.65
CA PRO A 316 -3.48 4.29 5.26
C PRO A 316 -4.32 3.43 4.32
N GLY A 317 -5.02 4.09 3.40
CA GLY A 317 -5.74 3.44 2.30
C GLY A 317 -7.24 3.29 2.52
N MET A 318 -7.84 3.93 3.54
CA MET A 318 -9.28 3.84 3.85
C MET A 318 -10.13 5.00 3.27
N LYS A 319 -9.65 6.25 3.28
CA LYS A 319 -10.46 7.45 2.99
C LYS A 319 -10.51 7.89 1.52
N TYR A 320 -9.36 7.94 0.86
CA TYR A 320 -9.24 8.58 -0.45
C TYR A 320 -9.36 7.56 -1.58
N ARG A 321 -9.73 8.05 -2.78
CA ARG A 321 -9.58 7.26 -3.99
C ARG A 321 -8.08 6.98 -4.19
N HIS A 322 -7.70 5.73 -3.99
CA HIS A 322 -6.33 5.27 -4.04
C HIS A 322 -6.16 4.35 -5.25
N TYR A 323 -4.95 4.34 -5.80
CA TYR A 323 -4.54 3.43 -6.87
C TYR A 323 -5.18 3.71 -8.24
N SER A 324 -5.69 4.92 -8.45
CA SER A 324 -6.36 5.27 -9.70
C SER A 324 -5.33 5.75 -10.73
N PRO A 325 -5.22 5.07 -11.89
CA PRO A 325 -4.58 5.65 -13.06
C PRO A 325 -5.39 6.85 -13.58
N THR A 326 -4.84 7.59 -14.56
CA THR A 326 -5.57 8.68 -15.21
C THR A 326 -6.68 8.15 -16.12
N ALA A 327 -6.46 7.00 -16.77
CA ALA A 327 -7.49 6.28 -17.49
C ALA A 327 -8.57 5.76 -16.52
N PRO A 328 -9.87 5.85 -16.88
CA PRO A 328 -10.93 5.19 -16.12
C PRO A 328 -10.69 3.68 -16.07
N VAL A 329 -11.03 3.08 -14.93
CA VAL A 329 -10.91 1.64 -14.68
C VAL A 329 -12.30 1.04 -14.50
N VAL A 330 -12.57 -0.06 -15.20
CA VAL A 330 -13.80 -0.85 -15.07
C VAL A 330 -13.44 -2.29 -14.75
N VAL A 331 -14.22 -2.93 -13.88
CA VAL A 331 -14.03 -4.33 -13.50
C VAL A 331 -15.01 -5.21 -14.24
N PHE A 332 -14.53 -6.25 -14.92
CA PHE A 332 -15.37 -7.28 -15.53
C PHE A 332 -15.43 -8.49 -14.61
N VAL A 333 -16.66 -8.90 -14.24
CA VAL A 333 -16.92 -10.04 -13.34
C VAL A 333 -17.63 -11.14 -14.14
N PRO A 334 -17.02 -12.31 -14.36
CA PRO A 334 -17.69 -13.43 -15.04
C PRO A 334 -18.99 -13.85 -14.32
N SER A 335 -20.08 -14.02 -15.09
CA SER A 335 -21.45 -14.15 -14.56
C SER A 335 -21.71 -15.42 -13.73
N LYS A 336 -20.94 -16.50 -13.95
CA LYS A 336 -21.00 -17.71 -13.09
C LYS A 336 -20.45 -17.48 -11.68
N GLU A 337 -19.74 -16.38 -11.48
CA GLU A 337 -19.16 -15.94 -10.21
C GLU A 337 -19.93 -14.73 -9.62
N ALA A 338 -21.10 -14.38 -10.17
CA ALA A 338 -21.89 -13.19 -9.81
C ALA A 338 -22.38 -13.10 -8.34
N ARG A 339 -22.04 -14.06 -7.48
CA ARG A 339 -22.15 -13.87 -6.02
C ARG A 339 -21.26 -12.72 -5.52
N TYR A 340 -20.22 -12.34 -6.26
CA TYR A 340 -19.26 -11.27 -5.93
C TYR A 340 -19.71 -9.85 -6.33
N ALA A 341 -20.81 -9.69 -7.09
CA ALA A 341 -21.29 -8.38 -7.56
C ALA A 341 -22.01 -7.52 -6.48
N LYS A 342 -22.36 -8.11 -5.33
CA LYS A 342 -23.15 -7.41 -4.28
C LYS A 342 -22.37 -6.38 -3.45
N ALA A 343 -21.03 -6.40 -3.47
CA ALA A 343 -20.21 -5.50 -2.64
C ALA A 343 -19.66 -4.27 -3.38
N ALA A 344 -19.71 -4.25 -4.71
CA ALA A 344 -19.24 -3.12 -5.53
C ALA A 344 -20.38 -2.23 -6.06
N ALA A 345 -21.62 -2.72 -6.03
CA ALA A 345 -22.78 -1.98 -6.51
C ALA A 345 -23.44 -1.18 -5.39
N ASN A 346 -23.19 0.13 -5.35
CA ASN A 346 -24.21 1.06 -4.87
C ASN A 346 -25.40 0.99 -5.85
N GLY A 347 -26.30 0.03 -5.61
CA GLY A 347 -27.64 -0.03 -6.20
C GLY A 347 -27.71 -0.01 -7.73
N GLY A 348 -27.52 -1.16 -8.37
CA GLY A 348 -27.87 -1.34 -9.78
C GLY A 348 -28.00 -2.81 -10.15
N SER A 349 -29.20 -3.24 -10.55
CA SER A 349 -29.43 -4.54 -11.17
C SER A 349 -28.77 -4.55 -12.55
N SER A 350 -27.68 -5.30 -12.74
CA SER A 350 -27.02 -5.43 -14.04
C SER A 350 -27.57 -6.63 -14.81
N SER A 351 -28.20 -6.38 -15.95
CA SER A 351 -28.46 -7.40 -16.98
C SER A 351 -27.16 -8.09 -17.37
N ILE A 352 -27.15 -9.43 -17.44
CA ILE A 352 -26.00 -10.20 -17.94
C ILE A 352 -25.87 -9.91 -19.44
N ALA A 353 -24.85 -9.14 -19.83
CA ALA A 353 -24.50 -8.89 -21.23
C ALA A 353 -23.32 -9.78 -21.63
N GLY A 354 -23.25 -10.17 -22.91
CA GLY A 354 -22.03 -10.77 -23.46
C GLY A 354 -20.85 -9.84 -23.26
N TRP A 355 -19.65 -10.37 -23.00
CA TRP A 355 -18.46 -9.55 -22.75
C TRP A 355 -18.22 -8.47 -23.83
N SER A 356 -18.52 -8.78 -25.10
CA SER A 356 -18.38 -7.85 -26.23
C SER A 356 -19.38 -6.69 -26.16
N GLN A 357 -20.64 -6.97 -25.80
CA GLN A 357 -21.68 -5.96 -25.59
C GLN A 357 -21.38 -5.08 -24.38
N ALA A 358 -20.87 -5.67 -23.30
CA ALA A 358 -20.44 -4.93 -22.12
C ALA A 358 -19.29 -3.96 -22.47
N LEU A 359 -18.28 -4.42 -23.19
CA LEU A 359 -17.17 -3.58 -23.64
C LEU A 359 -17.64 -2.47 -24.59
N SER A 360 -18.51 -2.79 -25.56
CA SER A 360 -19.12 -1.81 -26.47
C SER A 360 -19.79 -0.68 -25.68
N LYS A 361 -20.62 -1.03 -24.70
CA LYS A 361 -21.34 -0.05 -23.89
C LYS A 361 -20.40 0.89 -23.12
N GLU A 362 -19.33 0.35 -22.52
CA GLU A 362 -18.34 1.17 -21.79
C GLU A 362 -17.55 2.09 -22.73
N VAL A 363 -17.18 1.60 -23.92
CA VAL A 363 -16.52 2.42 -24.95
C VAL A 363 -17.45 3.53 -25.45
N GLN A 364 -18.71 3.23 -25.72
CA GLN A 364 -19.72 4.22 -26.13
C GLN A 364 -19.94 5.27 -25.04
N ALA A 365 -20.04 4.87 -23.77
CA ALA A 365 -20.16 5.79 -22.64
C ALA A 365 -18.93 6.70 -22.51
N LEU A 366 -17.73 6.16 -22.71
CA LEU A 366 -16.49 6.93 -22.70
C LEU A 366 -16.45 7.97 -23.83
N VAL A 367 -16.79 7.58 -25.06
CA VAL A 367 -16.84 8.48 -26.21
C VAL A 367 -17.90 9.57 -26.01
N ALA A 368 -19.07 9.21 -25.46
CA ALA A 368 -20.11 10.19 -25.15
C ALA A 368 -19.66 11.21 -24.09
N ALA A 369 -18.90 10.77 -23.08
CA ALA A 369 -18.37 11.64 -22.04
C ALA A 369 -17.16 12.47 -22.49
N LYS A 370 -16.42 12.02 -23.52
CA LYS A 370 -15.27 12.69 -24.12
C LYS A 370 -15.37 12.65 -25.65
N PRO A 371 -16.22 13.50 -26.27
CA PRO A 371 -16.41 13.49 -27.72
C PRO A 371 -15.11 13.72 -28.51
N ASP A 372 -14.21 14.55 -27.96
CA ASP A 372 -12.89 14.87 -28.54
C ASP A 372 -11.94 13.66 -28.60
N LEU A 373 -12.29 12.54 -27.94
CA LEU A 373 -11.46 11.33 -27.91
C LEU A 373 -11.33 10.68 -29.29
N LEU A 374 -12.30 10.93 -30.18
CA LEU A 374 -12.29 10.54 -31.59
C LEU A 374 -11.83 11.66 -32.53
N ASP A 375 -11.60 12.88 -32.01
CA ASP A 375 -11.20 14.01 -32.83
C ASP A 375 -9.68 13.94 -33.07
N GLY A 376 -9.31 13.45 -34.26
CA GLY A 376 -7.92 13.20 -34.65
C GLY A 376 -7.34 11.83 -34.29
N LYS A 377 -8.07 10.97 -33.54
CA LYS A 377 -7.74 9.56 -33.31
C LYS A 377 -8.82 8.67 -33.93
N ALA A 378 -8.44 7.85 -34.92
CA ALA A 378 -9.36 6.91 -35.57
C ALA A 378 -9.78 5.74 -34.67
N SER A 379 -9.17 5.59 -33.49
CA SER A 379 -9.35 4.43 -32.61
C SER A 379 -9.40 4.75 -31.12
N VAL A 380 -10.22 3.99 -30.38
CA VAL A 380 -10.25 3.97 -28.91
C VAL A 380 -9.30 2.88 -28.41
N HIS A 381 -8.33 3.25 -27.57
CA HIS A 381 -7.35 2.33 -27.03
C HIS A 381 -7.82 1.81 -25.67
N VAL A 382 -7.96 0.50 -25.53
CA VAL A 382 -8.44 -0.15 -24.31
C VAL A 382 -7.33 -1.04 -23.75
N GLY A 383 -6.87 -0.74 -22.56
CA GLY A 383 -5.99 -1.62 -21.79
C GLY A 383 -6.80 -2.75 -21.17
N LEU A 384 -6.36 -3.99 -21.34
CA LEU A 384 -7.13 -5.17 -20.92
C LEU A 384 -6.27 -6.07 -20.04
N MET A 385 -6.60 -6.12 -18.75
CA MET A 385 -5.87 -6.88 -17.73
C MET A 385 -6.60 -8.19 -17.42
N LEU A 386 -6.06 -9.34 -17.86
CA LEU A 386 -6.74 -10.64 -17.80
C LEU A 386 -5.87 -11.76 -17.22
N LEU A 387 -6.54 -12.79 -16.70
CA LEU A 387 -5.96 -14.10 -16.44
C LEU A 387 -5.94 -14.90 -17.74
N THR A 388 -4.79 -15.42 -18.14
CA THR A 388 -4.59 -15.94 -19.51
C THR A 388 -5.33 -17.24 -19.80
N ASP A 389 -5.72 -17.98 -18.76
CA ASP A 389 -6.45 -19.24 -18.83
C ASP A 389 -7.90 -19.12 -18.33
N SER A 390 -8.42 -17.90 -18.14
CA SER A 390 -9.80 -17.69 -17.74
C SER A 390 -10.80 -17.89 -18.88
N ALA A 391 -12.06 -18.10 -18.51
CA ALA A 391 -13.15 -18.18 -19.48
C ALA A 391 -13.30 -16.87 -20.28
N LEU A 392 -13.03 -15.70 -19.67
CA LEU A 392 -13.06 -14.43 -20.37
C LEU A 392 -11.94 -14.34 -21.41
N ALA A 393 -10.70 -14.72 -21.06
CA ALA A 393 -9.59 -14.74 -22.01
C ALA A 393 -9.84 -15.72 -23.16
N GLN A 394 -10.38 -16.91 -22.88
CA GLN A 394 -10.73 -17.90 -23.91
C GLN A 394 -11.87 -17.45 -24.83
N ALA A 395 -12.79 -16.63 -24.33
CA ALA A 395 -13.87 -16.06 -25.13
C ALA A 395 -13.39 -14.88 -26.00
N MET A 396 -12.33 -14.19 -25.58
CA MET A 396 -11.78 -13.01 -26.27
C MET A 396 -10.65 -13.35 -27.25
N PHE A 397 -9.90 -14.43 -27.03
CA PHE A 397 -8.69 -14.77 -27.78
C PHE A 397 -8.70 -16.19 -28.30
N ALA A 398 -8.08 -16.38 -29.48
CA ALA A 398 -7.67 -17.71 -29.89
C ALA A 398 -6.63 -18.28 -28.89
N PRO A 399 -6.57 -19.61 -28.67
CA PRO A 399 -5.67 -20.22 -27.68
C PRO A 399 -4.19 -19.82 -27.84
N GLU A 400 -3.72 -19.67 -29.08
CA GLU A 400 -2.32 -19.28 -29.39
C GLU A 400 -2.05 -17.78 -29.12
N GLU A 401 -3.07 -16.93 -29.19
CA GLU A 401 -2.99 -15.49 -28.94
C GLU A 401 -3.08 -15.16 -27.44
N ALA A 402 -3.82 -15.97 -26.66
CA ALA A 402 -3.94 -15.81 -25.21
C ALA A 402 -2.59 -15.93 -24.48
N GLU A 403 -1.71 -16.82 -24.97
CA GLU A 403 -0.37 -17.02 -24.41
C GLU A 403 0.62 -15.92 -24.84
N MET A 404 0.44 -15.31 -26.02
CA MET A 404 1.25 -14.18 -26.50
C MET A 404 0.82 -12.83 -25.89
N ALA A 405 -0.49 -12.64 -25.66
CA ALA A 405 -1.06 -11.54 -24.87
C ALA A 405 -0.54 -11.56 -23.41
N ALA A 406 -0.07 -12.72 -22.93
CA ALA A 406 0.43 -12.93 -21.59
C ALA A 406 1.72 -12.14 -21.24
N ALA A 407 2.45 -11.66 -22.23
CA ALA A 407 3.78 -11.06 -22.07
C ALA A 407 3.80 -9.55 -22.41
N THR A 408 2.69 -8.83 -22.19
CA THR A 408 2.49 -7.47 -22.75
C THR A 408 2.67 -7.50 -24.27
N GLY A 409 1.76 -8.20 -24.95
CA GLY A 409 1.78 -8.33 -26.41
C GLY A 409 1.49 -6.99 -27.12
N PRO A 410 1.70 -6.93 -28.44
CA PRO A 410 1.33 -5.75 -29.23
C PRO A 410 -0.18 -5.49 -29.16
N ALA A 411 -0.58 -4.22 -29.32
CA ALA A 411 -1.99 -3.89 -29.44
C ALA A 411 -2.61 -4.54 -30.69
N PHE A 412 -3.85 -4.99 -30.61
CA PHE A 412 -4.58 -5.61 -31.73
C PHE A 412 -5.97 -4.96 -31.91
N PRO A 413 -6.48 -4.90 -33.15
CA PRO A 413 -7.81 -4.38 -33.41
C PRO A 413 -8.88 -5.36 -32.92
N LEU A 414 -9.94 -4.83 -32.32
CA LEU A 414 -11.14 -5.55 -31.95
C LEU A 414 -12.35 -4.92 -32.65
N SER A 415 -13.03 -5.71 -33.47
CA SER A 415 -14.32 -5.34 -34.05
C SER A 415 -15.44 -5.78 -33.10
N LEU A 416 -16.36 -4.88 -32.76
CA LEU A 416 -17.54 -5.22 -31.98
C LEU A 416 -18.76 -5.32 -32.91
N ASP A 417 -19.62 -6.32 -32.68
CA ASP A 417 -20.84 -6.55 -33.45
C ASP A 417 -21.98 -5.59 -33.05
N ASP A 418 -21.68 -4.30 -32.92
CA ASP A 418 -22.63 -3.26 -32.50
C ASP A 418 -22.91 -2.21 -33.60
N GLY A 419 -22.29 -2.36 -34.78
CA GLY A 419 -22.43 -1.43 -35.89
C GLY A 419 -21.77 -0.06 -35.67
N SER A 420 -20.95 0.10 -34.62
CA SER A 420 -20.23 1.34 -34.34
C SER A 420 -19.07 1.57 -35.32
N GLN A 421 -18.75 2.84 -35.59
CA GLN A 421 -17.62 3.25 -36.44
C GLN A 421 -16.29 3.36 -35.69
N ALA A 422 -16.28 3.13 -34.38
CA ALA A 422 -15.07 3.30 -33.57
C ALA A 422 -14.19 2.04 -33.68
N HIS A 423 -12.98 2.19 -34.25
CA HIS A 423 -11.98 1.13 -34.22
C HIS A 423 -11.46 0.98 -32.78
N ILE A 424 -11.58 -0.20 -32.18
CA ILE A 424 -11.03 -0.44 -30.84
C ILE A 424 -9.67 -1.11 -30.99
N LEU A 425 -8.66 -0.58 -30.32
CA LEU A 425 -7.34 -1.20 -30.19
C LEU A 425 -7.16 -1.70 -28.77
N ILE A 426 -7.00 -3.00 -28.61
CA ILE A 426 -6.83 -3.63 -27.31
C ILE A 426 -5.33 -3.77 -27.02
N GLN A 427 -4.89 -3.23 -25.89
CA GLN A 427 -3.56 -3.43 -25.34
C GLN A 427 -3.64 -4.44 -24.19
N PRO A 428 -3.25 -5.71 -24.41
CA PRO A 428 -3.36 -6.73 -23.37
C PRO A 428 -2.27 -6.58 -22.31
N PHE A 429 -2.60 -6.96 -21.09
CA PHE A 429 -1.69 -7.07 -19.97
C PHE A 429 -2.06 -8.29 -19.12
N SER A 430 -1.09 -9.16 -18.83
CA SER A 430 -1.36 -10.40 -18.11
C SER A 430 -1.33 -10.26 -16.60
N LEU A 431 -2.39 -10.71 -15.94
CA LEU A 431 -2.43 -10.93 -14.49
C LEU A 431 -1.82 -12.28 -14.08
N GLY A 432 -1.49 -13.15 -15.04
CA GLY A 432 -0.99 -14.51 -14.79
C GLY A 432 -2.05 -15.56 -15.12
N ARG A 433 -1.98 -16.71 -14.44
CA ARG A 433 -2.91 -17.85 -14.60
C ARG A 433 -3.74 -18.05 -13.33
N LEU A 434 -4.92 -18.68 -13.46
CA LEU A 434 -5.80 -19.06 -12.35
C LEU A 434 -5.06 -19.92 -11.30
N SER A 435 -4.16 -20.79 -11.75
CA SER A 435 -3.32 -21.63 -10.88
C SER A 435 -2.24 -20.86 -10.11
N GLN A 436 -2.06 -19.56 -10.37
CA GLN A 436 -1.01 -18.72 -9.78
C GLN A 436 -1.60 -17.47 -9.11
N PRO A 437 -2.39 -17.62 -8.02
CA PRO A 437 -3.16 -16.52 -7.41
C PRO A 437 -2.29 -15.38 -6.83
N HIS A 438 -0.98 -15.57 -6.68
CA HIS A 438 -0.03 -14.55 -6.25
C HIS A 438 0.39 -13.59 -7.39
N LEU A 439 0.28 -13.99 -8.66
CA LEU A 439 0.70 -13.16 -9.79
C LEU A 439 -0.18 -11.93 -10.01
N PRO A 440 -1.53 -12.00 -9.89
CA PRO A 440 -2.36 -10.81 -9.99
C PRO A 440 -1.93 -9.72 -9.01
N ALA A 441 -1.60 -10.09 -7.76
CA ALA A 441 -1.08 -9.17 -6.76
C ALA A 441 0.26 -8.53 -7.17
N ARG A 442 1.22 -9.33 -7.66
CA ARG A 442 2.52 -8.85 -8.15
C ARG A 442 2.41 -7.90 -9.34
N ARG A 443 1.44 -8.15 -10.21
CA ARG A 443 1.35 -7.50 -11.53
C ARG A 443 0.33 -6.38 -11.59
N LEU A 444 -0.60 -6.29 -10.63
CA LEU A 444 -1.69 -5.32 -10.64
C LEU A 444 -1.20 -3.88 -10.86
N PHE A 445 -0.34 -3.36 -9.96
CA PHE A 445 0.08 -1.97 -10.07
C PHE A 445 0.99 -1.71 -11.27
N SER A 446 1.84 -2.67 -11.65
CA SER A 446 2.65 -2.57 -12.86
C SER A 446 1.75 -2.46 -14.09
N GLY A 447 0.70 -3.28 -14.19
CA GLY A 447 -0.25 -3.24 -15.31
C GLY A 447 -1.03 -1.95 -15.39
N LEU A 448 -1.57 -1.48 -14.25
CA LEU A 448 -2.25 -0.19 -14.19
C LEU A 448 -1.32 0.95 -14.64
N ARG A 449 -0.05 0.94 -14.24
CA ARG A 449 0.94 1.95 -14.63
C ARG A 449 1.33 1.85 -16.10
N SER A 450 1.72 0.67 -16.57
CA SER A 450 2.14 0.47 -17.96
C SER A 450 1.05 0.82 -18.96
N LEU A 451 -0.21 0.49 -18.67
CA LEU A 451 -1.34 0.86 -19.53
C LEU A 451 -1.62 2.36 -19.50
N ASP A 452 -1.60 2.99 -18.32
CA ASP A 452 -1.82 4.44 -18.16
C ASP A 452 -0.71 5.25 -18.86
N GLU A 453 0.55 4.84 -18.71
CA GLU A 453 1.71 5.43 -19.39
C GLU A 453 1.67 5.18 -20.91
N GLY A 454 1.10 4.04 -21.34
CA GLY A 454 0.81 3.74 -22.74
C GLY A 454 -0.32 4.58 -23.34
N GLY A 455 -0.98 5.43 -22.53
CA GLY A 455 -2.00 6.37 -23.01
C GLY A 455 -3.30 5.71 -23.43
N VAL A 456 -3.64 4.55 -22.85
CA VAL A 456 -4.95 3.92 -23.10
C VAL A 456 -6.08 4.83 -22.59
N ASN A 457 -7.22 4.75 -23.24
CA ASN A 457 -8.39 5.57 -22.93
C ASN A 457 -9.28 4.96 -21.85
N LEU A 458 -9.21 3.64 -21.69
CA LEU A 458 -9.96 2.83 -20.73
C LEU A 458 -9.09 1.66 -20.28
N ILE A 459 -9.17 1.28 -19.01
CA ILE A 459 -8.59 0.04 -18.51
C ILE A 459 -9.72 -0.87 -18.03
N VAL A 460 -9.77 -2.08 -18.57
CA VAL A 460 -10.67 -3.15 -18.12
C VAL A 460 -9.84 -4.17 -17.36
N VAL A 461 -10.26 -4.48 -16.13
CA VAL A 461 -9.62 -5.47 -15.26
C VAL A 461 -10.58 -6.62 -15.04
N GLU A 462 -10.16 -7.84 -15.35
CA GLU A 462 -10.89 -9.04 -14.95
C GLU A 462 -10.80 -9.25 -13.44
N ALA A 463 -11.95 -9.55 -12.83
CA ALA A 463 -12.02 -9.90 -11.43
C ALA A 463 -11.29 -11.22 -11.15
N VAL A 464 -10.66 -11.28 -9.98
CA VAL A 464 -10.05 -12.51 -9.46
C VAL A 464 -10.85 -13.01 -8.26
N GLU A 465 -10.71 -14.28 -7.91
CA GLU A 465 -11.35 -14.86 -6.73
C GLU A 465 -10.94 -14.09 -5.46
N GLU A 466 -11.90 -13.69 -4.62
CA GLU A 466 -11.64 -12.99 -3.34
C GLU A 466 -11.19 -13.95 -2.22
N LYS A 467 -10.27 -14.86 -2.54
CA LYS A 467 -9.68 -15.83 -1.62
C LYS A 467 -8.19 -15.60 -1.47
N GLY A 468 -7.67 -15.73 -0.25
CA GLY A 468 -6.25 -15.50 0.01
C GLY A 468 -5.84 -14.07 -0.35
N ILE A 469 -4.74 -13.93 -1.09
CA ILE A 469 -4.25 -12.63 -1.57
C ILE A 469 -5.18 -11.97 -2.61
N GLY A 470 -6.08 -12.74 -3.24
CA GLY A 470 -7.06 -12.22 -4.20
C GLY A 470 -8.04 -11.22 -3.58
N LEU A 471 -8.38 -11.36 -2.30
CA LEU A 471 -9.15 -10.36 -1.55
C LEU A 471 -8.43 -9.00 -1.50
N ALA A 472 -7.10 -9.01 -1.33
CA ALA A 472 -6.32 -7.78 -1.35
C ALA A 472 -6.33 -7.15 -2.75
N VAL A 473 -6.16 -7.96 -3.81
CA VAL A 473 -6.24 -7.52 -5.21
C VAL A 473 -7.57 -6.83 -5.48
N MET A 474 -8.69 -7.50 -5.19
CA MET A 474 -10.03 -6.94 -5.44
C MET A 474 -10.31 -5.71 -4.58
N ASN A 475 -9.78 -5.63 -3.36
CA ASN A 475 -9.84 -4.40 -2.56
C ASN A 475 -9.13 -3.21 -3.25
N ARG A 476 -8.00 -3.44 -3.93
CA ARG A 476 -7.27 -2.39 -4.67
C ARG A 476 -7.96 -2.03 -5.97
N VAL A 477 -8.38 -3.04 -6.74
CA VAL A 477 -9.11 -2.87 -8.00
C VAL A 477 -10.41 -2.10 -7.76
N GLY A 478 -11.19 -2.47 -6.74
CA GLY A 478 -12.43 -1.78 -6.39
C GLY A 478 -12.24 -0.31 -5.98
N LYS A 479 -11.08 0.05 -5.42
CA LYS A 479 -10.73 1.45 -5.10
C LYS A 479 -10.26 2.25 -6.32
N ALA A 480 -9.62 1.58 -7.27
CA ALA A 480 -9.19 2.19 -8.53
C ALA A 480 -10.40 2.42 -9.47
N ALA A 481 -11.28 1.42 -9.54
CA ALA A 481 -12.42 1.35 -10.45
C ALA A 481 -13.46 2.46 -10.24
N GLY A 482 -14.03 2.93 -11.34
CA GLY A 482 -15.21 3.79 -11.35
C GLY A 482 -16.53 3.02 -11.46
N GLY A 483 -16.47 1.73 -11.79
CA GLY A 483 -17.63 0.85 -11.96
C GLY A 483 -17.27 -0.63 -12.08
N THR A 484 -18.27 -1.49 -11.94
CA THR A 484 -18.18 -2.96 -12.06
C THR A 484 -19.30 -3.47 -12.95
N VAL A 485 -18.95 -4.35 -13.89
CA VAL A 485 -19.86 -4.91 -14.89
C VAL A 485 -19.82 -6.43 -14.83
N ALA A 486 -20.99 -7.05 -14.64
CA ALA A 486 -21.13 -8.50 -14.77
C ALA A 486 -21.20 -8.89 -16.25
N VAL A 487 -20.35 -9.82 -16.67
CA VAL A 487 -20.22 -10.25 -18.07
C VAL A 487 -20.49 -11.76 -18.20
N SER A 488 -21.34 -12.16 -19.15
CA SER A 488 -21.37 -13.57 -19.57
C SER A 488 -20.22 -13.84 -20.52
N VAL A 489 -19.52 -14.95 -20.25
CA VAL A 489 -18.40 -15.49 -21.01
C VAL A 489 -18.73 -16.87 -21.54
#